data_AF-A0A7Z1SA68-F1
#
_entry.id   AF-A0A7Z1SA68-F1
#
_cell.length_a   1.000
_cell.length_b   1.000
_cell.length_c   1.000
_cell.angle_alpha   90.00
_cell.angle_beta   90.00
_cell.angle_gamma   90.00
#
_symmetry.space_group_name_H-M   'P 1'
#
loop_
_entity.id
_entity.type
_entity.pdbx_description
1 polymer ?
#
loop_
_entity_poly.entity_id
_entity_poly.type
_entity_poly.pdbx_seq_one_letter_code
_entity_poly.pdbx_strand_id
1 'polypeptide(L)' 'MVTKLKVYDKKNNVVGEAELNEDGTSKVTINNLEPNTVYPEGTFRVAHVKNEKVSDYVDVPEFKTKPTTTNKDEAQ' A
#
# COMPACT_ATOMS: atom_id res chain seq x y z
N MET A 1 -11.02 -17.55 -10.18
CA MET A 1 -11.39 -16.11 -10.11
C MET A 1 -10.43 -15.45 -9.15
N VAL A 2 -9.58 -14.52 -9.61
CA VAL A 2 -8.60 -13.84 -8.74
C VAL A 2 -9.21 -12.57 -8.16
N THR A 3 -9.01 -12.35 -6.87
CA THR A 3 -9.34 -11.09 -6.19
C THR A 3 -8.07 -10.25 -6.12
N LYS A 4 -8.15 -8.95 -6.40
CA LYS A 4 -7.01 -8.04 -6.31
C LYS A 4 -7.25 -6.98 -5.26
N LEU A 5 -6.33 -6.76 -4.34
CA LEU A 5 -6.34 -5.62 -3.43
C LEU A 5 -5.66 -4.44 -4.12
N LYS A 6 -6.39 -3.32 -4.26
CA LYS A 6 -5.83 -2.05 -4.75
C LYS A 6 -5.72 -1.07 -3.60
N VAL A 7 -4.58 -0.39 -3.52
CA VAL A 7 -4.30 0.69 -2.57
C VAL A 7 -4.42 2.01 -3.31
N TYR A 8 -5.25 2.88 -2.78
CA TYR A 8 -5.54 4.22 -3.26
C TYR A 8 -4.93 5.24 -2.29
N ASP A 9 -4.36 6.32 -2.82
CA ASP A 9 -3.92 7.48 -2.05
C ASP A 9 -5.09 8.47 -1.84
N LYS A 10 -4.91 9.52 -1.01
CA LYS A 10 -5.87 10.64 -0.84
C LYS A 10 -6.35 11.24 -2.15
N LYS A 11 -5.54 11.17 -3.21
CA LYS A 11 -5.89 11.66 -4.55
C LYS A 11 -6.66 10.63 -5.42
N ASN A 12 -7.12 9.51 -4.84
CA ASN A 12 -7.70 8.36 -5.54
C ASN A 12 -6.77 7.71 -6.60
N ASN A 13 -5.45 7.95 -6.49
CA ASN A 13 -4.47 7.31 -7.36
C ASN A 13 -4.13 5.93 -6.82
N VAL A 14 -4.05 4.93 -7.70
CA VAL A 14 -3.60 3.59 -7.32
C VAL A 14 -2.08 3.62 -7.12
N VAL A 15 -1.64 3.49 -5.87
CA VAL A 15 -0.22 3.48 -5.47
C VAL A 15 0.33 2.07 -5.29
N GLY A 16 -0.56 1.07 -5.27
CA GLY A 16 -0.17 -0.33 -5.23
C GLY A 16 -1.34 -1.23 -5.56
N GLU A 17 -1.03 -2.39 -6.13
CA GLU A 17 -1.98 -3.47 -6.33
C GLU A 17 -1.32 -4.80 -5.98
N ALA A 18 -2.10 -5.73 -5.45
CA ALA A 18 -1.66 -7.09 -5.19
C ALA A 18 -2.79 -8.08 -5.40
N GLU A 19 -2.43 -9.31 -5.69
CA GLU A 19 -3.40 -10.41 -5.75
C GLU A 19 -3.68 -10.92 -4.34
N LEU A 20 -4.91 -11.36 -4.11
CA LEU A 20 -5.31 -12.04 -2.88
C LEU A 20 -4.84 -13.48 -2.97
N ASN A 21 -4.01 -13.88 -2.00
CA ASN A 21 -3.56 -15.25 -1.87
C ASN A 21 -4.74 -16.15 -1.46
N GLU A 22 -4.60 -17.46 -1.71
CA GLU A 22 -5.60 -18.47 -1.31
C GLU A 22 -5.83 -18.50 0.20
N ASP A 23 -4.84 -18.08 1.00
CA ASP A 23 -4.95 -17.89 2.46
C ASP A 23 -5.84 -16.71 2.88
N GLY A 24 -6.43 -15.97 1.94
CA GLY A 24 -7.28 -14.80 2.23
C GLY A 24 -6.48 -13.54 2.59
N THR A 25 -5.16 -13.56 2.48
CA THR A 25 -4.28 -12.41 2.73
C THR A 25 -3.73 -11.84 1.42
N SER A 26 -3.58 -10.52 1.34
CA SER A 26 -2.92 -9.82 0.23
C SER A 26 -1.68 -9.11 0.72
N LYS A 27 -0.60 -9.16 -0.06
CA LYS A 27 0.62 -8.40 0.23
C LYS A 27 0.83 -7.34 -0.84
N VAL A 28 0.51 -6.09 -0.52
CA VAL A 28 0.77 -4.96 -1.41
C VAL A 28 2.11 -4.33 -1.04
N THR A 29 2.95 -4.13 -2.05
CA THR A 29 4.19 -3.37 -1.92
C THR A 29 3.98 -2.02 -2.59
N ILE A 30 3.94 -0.95 -1.79
CA ILE A 30 3.90 0.42 -2.28
C ILE A 30 5.35 0.88 -2.45
N ASN A 31 5.74 1.17 -3.69
CA ASN A 31 7.05 1.74 -4.00
C ASN A 31 6.91 3.26 -4.08
N ASN A 32 8.02 3.99 -3.85
CA ASN A 32 8.05 5.46 -3.90
C ASN A 32 7.33 6.19 -2.75
N LEU A 33 7.30 5.59 -1.56
CA LEU A 33 6.95 6.30 -0.33
C LEU A 33 8.11 7.18 0.14
N GLU A 34 7.79 8.33 0.72
CA GLU A 34 8.79 9.20 1.31
C GLU A 34 9.35 8.55 2.59
N PRO A 35 10.68 8.45 2.73
CA PRO A 35 11.29 7.90 3.93
C PRO A 35 11.09 8.80 5.15
N ASN A 36 11.10 8.20 6.34
CA ASN A 36 10.91 8.91 7.62
C ASN A 36 9.65 9.80 7.66
N THR A 37 8.64 9.44 6.89
CA THR A 37 7.40 10.21 6.74
C THR A 37 6.26 9.49 7.45
N VAL A 38 5.47 10.25 8.20
CA VAL A 38 4.27 9.75 8.88
C VAL A 38 3.09 9.91 7.93
N TYR A 39 2.45 8.80 7.61
CA TYR A 39 1.24 8.77 6.81
C TYR A 39 0.06 8.52 7.77
N PRO A 40 -0.76 9.55 8.07
CA PRO A 40 -1.87 9.42 9.01
C PRO A 40 -2.95 8.47 8.50
N GLU A 41 -3.82 7.99 9.40
CA GLU A 41 -4.95 7.14 9.06
C GLU A 41 -5.81 7.77 7.95
N GLY A 42 -6.26 6.93 7.01
CA GLY A 42 -7.04 7.38 5.86
C GLY A 42 -6.24 8.15 4.82
N THR A 43 -4.91 8.20 4.94
CA THR A 43 -4.05 8.68 3.84
C THR A 43 -4.05 7.71 2.67
N PHE A 44 -4.07 6.42 2.98
CA PHE A 44 -4.27 5.37 2.01
C PHE A 44 -5.56 4.64 2.30
N ARG A 45 -6.25 4.19 1.26
CA ARG A 45 -7.47 3.39 1.34
C ARG A 45 -7.27 2.16 0.51
N VAL A 46 -7.74 1.01 0.97
CA VAL A 46 -7.63 -0.24 0.22
C VAL A 46 -9.00 -0.76 -0.16
N ALA A 47 -9.12 -1.32 -1.35
CA ALA A 47 -10.35 -1.96 -1.80
C ALA A 47 -10.03 -3.25 -2.55
N HIS A 48 -10.81 -4.29 -2.26
CA HIS A 48 -10.76 -5.53 -3.02
C HIS A 48 -11.54 -5.37 -4.33
N VAL A 49 -10.94 -5.77 -5.44
CA VAL A 49 -11.56 -5.82 -6.76
C VAL A 49 -11.65 -7.28 -7.17
N LYS A 50 -12.89 -7.77 -7.32
CA LYS A 50 -13.16 -9.14 -7.77
C LYS A 50 -14.20 -9.07 -8.89
N ASN A 51 -13.81 -9.47 -10.10
CA ASN A 51 -14.73 -9.57 -11.24
C ASN A 51 -15.50 -8.24 -11.49
N GLU A 52 -14.76 -7.13 -11.61
CA GLU A 52 -15.27 -5.76 -11.78
C GLU A 52 -16.09 -5.19 -10.62
N LYS A 53 -16.37 -5.99 -9.58
CA LYS A 53 -16.93 -5.50 -8.31
C LYS A 53 -15.81 -5.01 -7.40
N VAL A 54 -15.94 -3.76 -6.97
CA VAL A 54 -15.11 -3.15 -5.93
C VAL A 54 -15.83 -3.33 -4.58
N SER A 55 -15.12 -3.82 -3.59
CA SER A 55 -15.56 -3.95 -2.20
C SER A 55 -15.49 -2.60 -1.48
N ASP A 56 -15.98 -2.53 -0.24
CA ASP A 56 -15.81 -1.35 0.61
C ASP A 56 -14.35 -0.88 0.71
N TYR A 57 -14.20 0.44 0.73
CA TYR A 57 -12.92 1.09 0.95
C TYR A 57 -12.61 1.04 2.44
N VAL A 58 -11.49 0.42 2.78
CA VAL A 58 -10.97 0.37 4.15
C VAL A 58 -9.86 1.39 4.29
N ASP A 59 -9.98 2.26 5.27
CA ASP A 59 -8.95 3.23 5.59
C ASP A 59 -7.73 2.52 6.21
N VAL A 60 -6.54 2.78 5.67
CA VAL A 60 -5.28 2.25 6.19
C VAL A 60 -4.94 3.03 7.46
N PRO A 61 -4.62 2.34 8.58
CA PRO A 61 -4.23 3.00 9.81
C PRO A 61 -2.94 3.80 9.63
N GLU A 62 -2.69 4.74 10.55
CA GLU A 62 -1.45 5.52 10.52
C GLU A 62 -0.22 4.59 10.53
N PHE A 63 0.72 4.85 9.63
CA PHE A 63 2.01 4.19 9.65
C PHE A 63 3.13 5.18 9.36
N LYS A 64 4.29 4.92 9.95
CA LYS A 64 5.51 5.66 9.70
C LYS A 64 6.43 4.84 8.83
N THR A 65 6.88 5.41 7.71
CA THR A 65 7.93 4.76 6.92
C THR A 65 9.23 4.77 7.70
N LYS A 66 9.98 3.68 7.59
CA LYS A 66 11.33 3.65 8.14
C LYS A 66 12.17 4.74 7.46
N PRO A 67 13.10 5.38 8.19
CA PRO A 67 14.08 6.22 7.53
C PRO A 67 14.82 5.38 6.49
N THR A 68 15.04 5.93 5.30
CA THR A 68 15.99 5.35 4.36
C THR A 68 17.34 5.35 5.03
N THR A 69 17.84 4.18 5.39
CA THR A 69 19.28 3.95 5.46
C THR A 69 19.83 4.06 4.05
N THR A 70 19.95 5.28 3.54
CA THR A 70 21.04 5.54 2.62
C THR A 70 22.29 5.38 3.48
N ASN A 71 22.83 4.17 3.53
CA ASN A 71 24.23 4.00 3.85
C ASN A 71 24.98 4.69 2.71
N LYS A 72 25.14 6.01 2.81
CA LYS A 72 26.10 6.78 2.02
C LYS A 72 27.45 6.71 2.75
N ASP A 73 27.81 5.52 3.20
CA ASP A 73 29.03 5.21 3.93
C ASP A 73 29.40 3.73 3.68
N GLU A 74 29.50 3.36 2.41
CA GLU A 74 30.29 2.18 1.99
C GLU A 74 30.86 2.44 0.59
N ALA A 75 31.91 3.25 0.57
CA ALA A 75 33.00 3.20 -0.39
C ALA A 75 34.15 4.05 0.20
N GLN A 76 34.78 3.52 1.24
CA GLN A 76 36.18 3.81 1.58
C GLN A 76 37.06 2.75 0.94
#